data_AF-A0A3C0U8M9-F1
#
_entry.id   AF-A0A3C0U8M9-F1
#
_cell.length_a   1.000
_cell.length_b   1.000
_cell.length_c   1.000
_cell.angle_alpha   90.00
_cell.angle_beta   90.00
_cell.angle_gamma   90.00
#
_symmetry.space_group_name_H-M   'P 1'
#
loop_
_entity.id
_entity.type
_entity.pdbx_description
1 polymer ?
#
loop_
_entity_poly.entity_id
_entity_poly.type
_entity_poly.pdbx_seq_one_letter_code
_entity_poly.pdbx_strand_id
1 'polypeptide(L)'
;TVFLALSVSDSPQDVGSVIRAGAQGYVTKTISGDDLISSIKQVHEGYAVFSPKLAGFVLSAFQNGSSGNGAGAYGRVHDDELDRLSRREQEVMRLIARGYTYKEVAAELFISIKTVETHMSSVLRKLQLSNRTELTRWAADRRIV
;
A
#
# COMPACT_ATOMS: atom_id res chain seq x y z
N THR A 1 11.30 -15.73 -21.21
CA THR A 1 11.45 -14.28 -21.35
C THR A 1 11.31 -13.65 -19.99
N VAL A 2 12.22 -12.74 -19.63
CA VAL A 2 12.20 -12.03 -18.35
C VAL A 2 11.85 -10.56 -18.58
N PHE A 3 11.19 -9.94 -17.61
CA PHE A 3 10.70 -8.57 -17.72
C PHE A 3 11.14 -7.73 -16.51
N LEU A 4 11.75 -6.58 -16.82
CA LEU A 4 12.09 -5.53 -15.85
C LEU A 4 11.24 -4.30 -16.17
N ALA A 5 10.41 -3.87 -15.24
CA ALA A 5 9.57 -2.70 -15.41
C ALA A 5 10.30 -1.42 -14.98
N LEU A 6 10.18 -0.36 -15.78
CA LEU A 6 10.70 0.97 -15.48
C LEU A 6 9.54 1.96 -15.43
N SER A 7 9.32 2.60 -14.29
CA SER A 7 8.17 3.49 -14.08
C SER A 7 8.54 4.76 -13.31
N VAL A 8 7.74 5.82 -13.47
CA VAL A 8 7.82 7.01 -12.60
C VAL A 8 7.16 6.77 -11.24
N SER A 9 6.27 5.78 -11.15
CA SER A 9 5.51 5.48 -9.94
C SER A 9 6.31 4.61 -8.99
N ASP A 10 6.38 4.99 -7.72
CA ASP A 10 6.80 4.14 -6.61
C ASP A 10 5.59 3.63 -5.81
N SER A 11 4.37 3.77 -6.35
CA SER A 11 3.15 3.25 -5.76
C SER A 11 3.23 1.73 -5.59
N PRO A 12 2.99 1.21 -4.37
CA PRO A 12 2.97 -0.23 -4.10
C PRO A 12 1.95 -1.00 -4.95
N GLN A 13 0.84 -0.35 -5.33
CA GLN A 13 -0.22 -0.97 -6.13
C GLN A 13 0.22 -1.23 -7.57
N ASP A 14 0.89 -0.25 -8.18
CA ASP A 14 1.42 -0.37 -9.54
C ASP A 14 2.48 -1.46 -9.59
N VAL A 15 3.38 -1.46 -8.61
CA VAL A 15 4.45 -2.45 -8.46
C VAL A 15 3.86 -3.85 -8.29
N GLY A 16 2.88 -4.02 -7.40
CA GLY A 16 2.21 -5.30 -7.19
C GLY A 16 1.48 -5.81 -8.44
N SER A 17 0.83 -4.92 -9.21
CA SER A 17 0.15 -5.30 -10.45
C SER A 17 1.12 -5.79 -11.52
N VAL A 18 2.27 -5.13 -11.65
CA VAL A 18 3.34 -5.45 -12.60
C VAL A 18 4.04 -6.76 -12.23
N ILE A 19 4.27 -7.01 -10.93
CA ILE A 19 4.81 -8.28 -10.45
C ILE A 19 3.81 -9.42 -10.70
N ARG A 20 2.51 -9.23 -10.41
CA ARG A 20 1.47 -10.24 -10.72
C ARG A 20 1.35 -10.52 -12.21
N ALA A 21 1.67 -9.56 -13.06
CA ALA A 21 1.75 -9.74 -14.52
C ALA A 21 3.00 -10.50 -14.98
N GLY A 22 3.91 -10.87 -14.06
CA GLY A 22 5.07 -11.72 -14.34
C GLY A 22 6.41 -10.98 -14.46
N ALA A 23 6.48 -9.71 -14.08
CA ALA A 23 7.76 -9.00 -14.03
C ALA A 23 8.66 -9.52 -12.89
N GLN A 24 9.93 -9.79 -13.21
CA GLN A 24 10.95 -10.20 -12.24
C GLN A 24 11.65 -9.01 -11.58
N GLY A 25 11.41 -7.78 -12.06
CA GLY A 25 11.93 -6.60 -11.38
C GLY A 25 11.14 -5.33 -11.66
N TYR A 26 11.33 -4.35 -10.78
CA TYR A 26 10.74 -3.03 -10.87
C TYR A 26 11.73 -1.96 -10.41
N VAL A 27 12.00 -1.00 -11.28
CA VAL A 27 12.89 0.14 -11.02
C VAL A 27 12.18 1.45 -11.34
N THR A 28 12.53 2.51 -10.59
CA THR A 28 11.99 3.85 -10.83
C THR A 28 12.84 4.59 -11.88
N LYS A 29 12.28 5.57 -12.60
CA LYS A 29 13.02 6.41 -13.57
C LYS A 29 14.14 7.27 -12.96
N THR A 30 14.28 7.25 -11.63
CA THR A 30 15.36 7.91 -10.90
C THR A 30 16.60 7.03 -10.76
N ILE A 31 16.57 5.80 -11.26
CA ILE A 31 17.72 4.88 -11.26
C ILE A 31 18.86 5.44 -12.11
N SER A 32 20.11 5.25 -11.67
CA SER A 32 21.28 5.61 -12.48
C SER A 32 21.42 4.67 -13.68
N GLY A 33 22.14 5.11 -14.73
CA GLY A 33 22.39 4.27 -15.90
C GLY A 33 23.13 2.98 -15.55
N ASP A 34 24.14 3.06 -14.68
CA ASP A 34 24.94 1.92 -14.25
C ASP A 34 24.11 0.92 -13.42
N ASP A 35 23.27 1.43 -12.52
CA ASP A 35 22.38 0.58 -11.70
C ASP A 35 21.29 -0.08 -12.56
N LEU A 36 20.81 0.59 -13.61
CA LEU A 36 19.85 0.01 -14.55
C LEU A 36 20.50 -1.15 -15.32
N ILE A 37 21.72 -0.98 -15.82
CA ILE A 37 22.47 -2.04 -16.51
C ILE A 37 22.69 -3.22 -15.58
N SER A 38 23.07 -2.97 -14.32
CA SER A 38 23.22 -4.00 -13.30
C SER A 38 21.89 -4.74 -13.03
N SER A 39 20.79 -4.00 -12.94
CA SER A 39 19.45 -4.56 -12.72
C SER A 39 19.01 -5.46 -13.87
N ILE A 40 19.30 -5.09 -15.12
CA ILE A 40 18.99 -5.90 -16.31
C ILE A 40 19.75 -7.23 -16.26
N LYS A 41 21.05 -7.21 -15.94
CA LYS A 41 21.88 -8.42 -15.84
C LYS A 41 21.37 -9.36 -14.74
N GLN A 42 21.06 -8.81 -13.57
CA GLN A 42 20.53 -9.57 -12.44
C GLN A 42 19.18 -10.24 -12.78
N VAL A 43 18.25 -9.52 -13.42
CA VAL A 43 16.97 -10.10 -13.86
C VAL A 43 17.18 -11.20 -14.91
N HIS A 44 18.15 -11.03 -15.81
CA HIS A 44 18.51 -12.05 -16.79
C HIS A 44 19.09 -13.32 -16.14
N GLU A 45 19.82 -13.18 -15.04
CA GLU A 45 20.36 -14.28 -14.24
C GLU A 45 19.29 -14.95 -13.34
N GLY A 46 18.06 -14.44 -13.33
CA GLY A 46 16.94 -14.99 -12.55
C GLY A 46 16.77 -14.37 -11.17
N TYR A 47 17.53 -13.31 -10.85
CA TYR A 47 17.36 -12.58 -9.60
C TYR A 47 16.21 -11.58 -9.68
N ALA A 48 15.46 -11.48 -8.58
CA ALA A 48 14.44 -10.46 -8.46
C ALA A 48 15.06 -9.11 -8.07
N VAL A 49 14.78 -8.05 -8.83
CA VAL A 49 15.39 -6.73 -8.60
C VAL A 49 14.32 -5.71 -8.26
N PHE A 50 14.44 -5.12 -7.08
CA PHE A 50 13.55 -4.08 -6.60
C PHE A 50 14.37 -2.95 -5.99
N SER A 51 13.91 -1.71 -6.17
CA SER A 51 14.49 -0.60 -5.40
C SER A 51 14.33 -0.87 -3.88
N PRO A 52 15.23 -0.35 -3.02
CA PRO A 52 15.15 -0.56 -1.58
C PRO A 52 13.80 -0.18 -0.98
N LYS A 53 13.15 0.87 -1.52
CA LYS A 53 11.80 1.28 -1.12
C LYS A 53 10.74 0.22 -1.41
N LEU A 54 10.90 -0.54 -2.50
CA LEU A 54 9.93 -1.53 -2.98
C LEU A 54 10.12 -2.92 -2.37
N ALA A 55 11.33 -3.26 -1.95
CA ALA A 55 11.64 -4.54 -1.32
C ALA A 55 10.78 -4.83 -0.08
N GLY A 56 10.53 -3.81 0.75
CA GLY A 56 9.64 -3.93 1.92
C GLY A 56 8.18 -4.25 1.55
N PHE A 57 7.68 -3.72 0.44
CA PHE A 57 6.33 -3.99 -0.03
C PHE A 57 6.18 -5.40 -0.59
N VAL A 58 7.14 -5.85 -1.39
CA VAL A 58 7.15 -7.22 -1.94
C VAL A 58 7.13 -8.24 -0.81
N LEU A 59 7.97 -8.07 0.22
CA LEU A 59 7.99 -8.96 1.38
C LEU A 59 6.62 -9.02 2.10
N SER A 60 5.95 -7.86 2.24
CA SER A 60 4.62 -7.80 2.86
C SER A 60 3.52 -8.47 2.00
N ALA A 61 3.62 -8.38 0.68
CA ALA A 61 2.67 -9.00 -0.25
C ALA A 61 2.78 -10.53 -0.24
N PHE A 62 4.00 -11.08 -0.13
CA PHE A 62 4.20 -12.52 0.00
C PHE A 62 3.77 -13.07 1.36
N GLN A 63 3.93 -12.32 2.45
CA GLN A 63 3.45 -12.74 3.78
C GLN A 63 1.92 -12.82 3.86
N ASN A 64 1.20 -12.00 3.09
CA ASN A 64 -0.26 -12.03 3.01
C ASN A 64 -0.81 -13.12 2.07
N GLY A 65 0.03 -13.76 1.24
CA GLY A 65 -0.38 -14.78 0.27
C GLY A 65 -0.43 -16.21 0.80
N SER A 66 -0.02 -16.45 2.05
CA SER A 66 0.17 -17.80 2.61
C SER A 66 -0.99 -18.32 3.47
N SER A 67 -2.12 -17.61 3.57
CA SER A 67 -3.30 -18.14 4.25
C SER A 67 -4.16 -18.97 3.30
N GLY A 68 -3.66 -20.16 3.00
CA GLY A 68 -4.53 -21.28 2.62
C GLY A 68 -5.20 -21.84 3.86
N ASN A 69 -6.50 -21.62 4.01
CA ASN A 69 -7.40 -22.62 4.60
C ASN A 69 -8.84 -22.30 4.23
N GLY A 70 -9.44 -23.21 3.45
CA GLY A 70 -10.84 -23.14 3.07
C GLY A 70 -11.77 -23.52 4.21
N ALA A 71 -12.91 -22.83 4.30
CA ALA A 71 -14.23 -23.42 4.49
C ALA A 71 -15.28 -22.29 4.50
N GLY A 72 -16.13 -22.29 3.47
CA GLY A 72 -17.49 -21.74 3.43
C GLY A 72 -17.81 -20.42 4.15
N ALA A 73 -18.02 -19.35 3.40
CA ALA A 73 -19.21 -18.52 3.50
C ALA A 73 -19.16 -17.43 2.43
N TYR A 74 -20.27 -17.25 1.73
CA TYR A 74 -20.53 -16.02 1.00
C TYR A 74 -20.50 -14.84 1.98
N GLY A 75 -19.43 -14.05 1.98
CA GLY A 75 -19.35 -12.80 2.74
C GLY A 75 -17.94 -12.41 3.14
N ARG A 76 -17.60 -11.15 2.83
CA ARG A 76 -16.47 -10.36 3.39
C ARG A 76 -15.07 -10.62 2.82
N VAL A 77 -14.86 -10.07 1.62
CA VAL A 77 -13.54 -9.50 1.24
C VAL A 77 -13.32 -8.14 1.96
N HIS A 78 -14.25 -7.71 2.82
CA HIS A 78 -14.28 -6.40 3.46
C HIS A 78 -13.42 -6.27 4.74
N ASP A 79 -12.97 -7.38 5.35
CA ASP A 79 -12.42 -7.34 6.72
C ASP A 79 -10.88 -7.34 6.80
N ASP A 80 -10.15 -8.02 5.91
CA ASP A 80 -8.70 -8.26 6.13
C ASP A 80 -7.81 -7.01 6.21
N GLU A 81 -8.11 -5.95 5.45
CA GLU A 81 -7.33 -4.70 5.50
C GLU A 81 -7.82 -3.76 6.60
N LEU A 82 -9.12 -3.77 6.90
CA LEU A 82 -9.73 -2.92 7.92
C LEU A 82 -9.41 -3.44 9.34
N ASP A 83 -9.28 -4.76 9.48
CA ASP A 83 -8.89 -5.45 10.72
C ASP A 83 -7.43 -5.18 11.12
N ARG A 84 -6.59 -4.71 10.19
CA ARG A 84 -5.22 -4.25 10.49
C ARG A 84 -5.19 -2.89 11.20
N LEU A 85 -6.27 -2.12 11.10
CA LEU A 85 -6.42 -0.85 11.79
C LEU A 85 -6.99 -1.08 13.19
N SER A 86 -6.37 -0.44 14.19
CA SER A 86 -6.98 -0.30 15.50
C SER A 86 -8.30 0.46 15.39
N ARG A 87 -9.20 0.27 16.37
CA ARG A 87 -10.47 1.01 16.42
C ARG A 87 -10.30 2.52 16.24
N ARG A 88 -9.25 3.07 16.86
CA ARG A 88 -8.94 4.50 16.80
C ARG A 88 -8.50 4.97 15.42
N GLU A 89 -7.69 4.17 14.75
CA GLU A 89 -7.27 4.41 13.36
C GLU A 89 -8.46 4.33 12.41
N GLN A 90 -9.38 3.39 12.62
CA GLN A 90 -10.61 3.28 11.83
C GLN A 90 -11.52 4.51 12.01
N GLU A 91 -11.69 5.00 13.23
CA GLU A 91 -12.47 6.23 13.52
C GLU A 91 -11.90 7.45 12.78
N VAL A 92 -10.59 7.68 12.92
CA VAL A 92 -9.89 8.78 12.25
C VAL A 92 -10.04 8.63 10.72
N MET A 93 -9.77 7.45 10.18
CA MET A 93 -9.87 7.18 8.74
C MET A 93 -11.26 7.50 8.19
N ARG A 94 -12.33 7.03 8.86
CA ARG A 94 -13.72 7.25 8.41
C ARG A 94 -14.07 8.73 8.36
N LEU A 95 -13.68 9.51 9.37
CA LEU A 95 -13.96 10.95 9.40
C LEU A 95 -13.21 11.68 8.29
N ILE A 96 -11.94 11.35 8.08
CA ILE A 96 -11.14 11.94 6.99
C ILE A 96 -11.72 11.57 5.62
N ALA A 97 -12.16 10.33 5.44
CA ALA A 97 -12.79 9.85 4.21
C ALA A 97 -14.12 10.56 3.93
N ARG A 98 -14.89 10.95 4.97
CA ARG A 98 -16.09 11.78 4.86
C ARG A 98 -15.81 13.26 4.58
N GLY A 99 -14.53 13.66 4.47
CA GLY A 99 -14.13 15.02 4.12
C GLY A 99 -13.74 15.91 5.30
N TYR A 100 -13.77 15.41 6.54
CA TYR A 100 -13.41 16.19 7.72
C TYR A 100 -11.93 16.60 7.67
N THR A 101 -11.64 17.81 8.16
CA THR A 101 -10.28 18.32 8.37
C THR A 101 -9.69 17.75 9.66
N TYR A 102 -8.36 17.78 9.80
CA TYR A 102 -7.71 17.28 11.03
C TYR A 102 -8.16 18.02 12.29
N LYS A 103 -8.52 19.31 12.15
CA LYS A 103 -9.05 20.13 13.24
C LYS A 103 -10.45 19.66 13.68
N GLU A 104 -11.32 19.33 12.72
CA GLU A 104 -12.66 18.81 13.03
C GLU A 104 -12.59 17.41 13.61
N VAL A 105 -11.72 16.53 13.08
CA VAL A 105 -11.50 15.19 13.65
C VAL A 105 -10.96 15.28 15.08
N ALA A 106 -10.02 16.19 15.34
CA ALA A 106 -9.49 16.43 16.67
C ALA A 106 -10.59 16.84 17.67
N ALA A 107 -11.50 17.71 17.25
CA ALA A 107 -12.63 18.15 18.04
C ALA A 107 -13.64 17.02 18.30
N GLU A 108 -14.03 16.29 17.25
CA GLU A 108 -15.01 15.18 17.33
C GLU A 108 -14.51 14.04 18.22
N LEU A 109 -13.20 13.76 18.15
CA LEU A 109 -12.58 12.64 18.84
C LEU A 109 -11.93 13.03 20.18
N PHE A 110 -12.04 14.30 20.60
CA PHE A 110 -11.44 14.83 21.83
C PHE A 110 -9.93 14.54 21.98
N ILE A 111 -9.16 14.73 20.91
CA ILE A 111 -7.70 14.53 20.89
C ILE A 111 -6.99 15.70 20.23
N SER A 112 -5.67 15.78 20.36
CA SER A 112 -4.88 16.82 19.69
C SER A 112 -4.80 16.59 18.18
N ILE A 113 -4.66 17.68 17.40
CA ILE A 113 -4.42 17.61 15.95
C ILE A 113 -3.18 16.76 15.63
N LYS A 114 -2.11 16.88 16.43
CA LYS A 114 -0.90 16.08 16.28
C LYS A 114 -1.13 14.58 16.50
N THR A 115 -2.07 14.23 17.38
CA THR A 115 -2.51 12.85 17.59
C THR A 115 -3.26 12.32 16.36
N VAL A 116 -4.12 13.15 15.75
CA VAL A 116 -4.80 12.82 14.48
C VAL A 116 -3.79 12.57 13.36
N GLU A 117 -2.78 13.43 13.22
CA GLU A 117 -1.70 13.25 12.23
C GLU A 117 -0.94 11.93 12.43
N THR A 118 -0.68 11.56 13.69
CA THR A 118 0.01 10.32 14.04
C THR A 118 -0.82 9.09 13.67
N HIS A 119 -2.13 9.11 13.98
CA HIS A 119 -3.05 8.07 13.57
C HIS A 119 -3.16 7.99 12.04
N MET A 120 -3.29 9.13 11.37
CA MET A 120 -3.38 9.19 9.91
C MET A 120 -2.12 8.66 9.23
N SER A 121 -0.94 8.99 9.75
CA SER A 121 0.33 8.42 9.27
C SER A 121 0.38 6.90 9.44
N SER A 122 -0.15 6.39 10.55
CA SER A 122 -0.23 4.95 10.81
C SER A 122 -1.24 4.25 9.90
N VAL A 123 -2.40 4.87 9.64
CA VAL A 123 -3.42 4.40 8.69
C VAL A 123 -2.83 4.30 7.29
N LEU A 124 -2.25 5.38 6.78
CA LEU A 124 -1.64 5.41 5.46
C LEU A 124 -0.55 4.34 5.32
N ARG A 125 0.32 4.19 6.32
CA ARG A 125 1.34 3.14 6.34
C ARG A 125 0.75 1.73 6.33
N LYS A 126 -0.27 1.46 7.15
CA LYS A 126 -0.89 0.12 7.30
C LYS A 126 -1.73 -0.28 6.07
N LEU A 127 -2.42 0.69 5.47
CA LEU A 127 -3.18 0.50 4.24
C LEU A 127 -2.31 0.66 2.98
N GLN A 128 -1.02 0.99 3.14
CA GLN A 128 -0.06 1.21 2.06
C GLN A 128 -0.54 2.28 1.05
N LEU A 129 -1.12 3.36 1.58
CA LEU A 129 -1.60 4.52 0.82
C LEU A 129 -0.66 5.70 1.02
N SER A 130 -0.50 6.52 -0.02
CA SER A 130 0.50 7.60 -0.05
C SER A 130 -0.05 8.93 0.47
N ASN A 131 -1.37 9.15 0.35
CA ASN A 131 -1.98 10.44 0.68
C ASN A 131 -3.47 10.34 1.02
N ARG A 132 -4.02 11.44 1.52
CA ARG A 132 -5.44 11.59 1.86
C ARG A 132 -6.38 11.31 0.67
N THR A 133 -6.02 11.74 -0.54
CA THR A 133 -6.84 11.56 -1.73
C THR A 133 -6.98 10.08 -2.11
N GLU A 134 -5.91 9.30 -1.95
CA GLU A 134 -5.95 7.85 -2.07
C GLU A 134 -6.80 7.21 -0.97
N LEU A 135 -6.71 7.69 0.27
CA LEU A 135 -7.57 7.22 1.36
C LEU A 135 -9.05 7.43 1.08
N THR A 136 -9.43 8.62 0.62
CA THR A 136 -10.82 8.94 0.29
C THR A 136 -11.36 8.05 -0.83
N ARG A 137 -10.57 7.84 -1.90
CA ARG A 137 -10.93 6.91 -2.98
C ARG A 137 -11.04 5.47 -2.49
N TRP A 138 -10.04 5.00 -1.74
CA TRP A 138 -10.01 3.66 -1.15
C TRP A 138 -11.25 3.38 -0.29
N ALA A 139 -11.70 4.36 0.49
CA ALA A 139 -12.87 4.25 1.34
C ALA A 139 -14.19 4.25 0.54
N ALA A 140 -14.29 5.07 -0.51
CA ALA A 140 -15.45 5.14 -1.40
C ALA A 140 -15.63 3.83 -2.21
N ASP A 141 -14.55 3.31 -2.81
CA ASP A 141 -14.57 2.07 -3.59
C ASP A 141 -15.04 0.87 -2.76
N ARG A 142 -14.76 0.90 -1.45
CA ARG A 142 -15.12 -0.15 -0.48
C ARG A 142 -16.43 0.11 0.25
N ARG A 143 -17.16 1.19 -0.07
CA ARG A 143 -18.42 1.60 0.58
C ARG A 143 -18.31 1.70 2.12
N ILE A 144 -17.15 2.15 2.60
CA ILE A 144 -16.90 2.38 4.03
C ILE A 144 -17.58 3.67 4.48
N VAL A 145 -17.73 4.62 3.56
CA VAL A 145 -18.39 5.92 3.72
C VAL A 145 -19.27 6.23 2.52
#